data_AF-A0A3M1P3L0-F1
#
_entry.id   AF-A0A3M1P3L0-F1
#
_cell.length_a   1.000
_cell.length_b   1.000
_cell.length_c   1.000
_cell.angle_alpha   90.00
_cell.angle_beta   90.00
_cell.angle_gamma   90.00
#
_symmetry.space_group_name_H-M   'P 1'
#
loop_
_entity.id
_entity.type
_entity.pdbx_description
1 polymer ?
#
loop_
_entity_poly.entity_id
_entity_poly.type
_entity_poly.pdbx_seq_one_letter_code
_entity_poly.pdbx_strand_id
1 'polypeptide(L)'
;RHAAAKALGLVRGWMPELVARLDARLREGDPDEDVVRALEGAYLHALCREPGAVDRLLAIVLERKGPARWRKALAEGSPADSTVARALLERLAARPLKDWAPMPPKFGLEALQRMIEFFVRAEEDPPPLVLIGHLVPRDMLDPWLIRRALEDLEASREHRLWLIQQTLDLPEDLREGVWRLVMQALREEEGGEMTLALLGRWEFAGVRRLVEELWDDPEALRRVAGYLQRQEERGRLRAAAGHGGGPSLPEPSAEDLPWIEATLARIEPGSREPRLEPLVDLLGLWELGQYHKRAVFQTRIPELLLRHLADPAACRVVAEAVESLFSRGRRPRCS
;
A
#
# COMPACT_ATOMS: atom_id res chain seq x y z
N ARG A 1 15.14 35.69 -14.16
CA ARG A 1 14.58 37.02 -14.53
C ARG A 1 13.18 36.91 -15.17
N HIS A 2 12.96 36.16 -16.25
CA HIS A 2 11.62 36.06 -16.90
C HIS A 2 10.59 35.19 -16.12
N ALA A 3 11.05 34.11 -15.47
CA ALA A 3 10.17 33.24 -14.65
C ALA A 3 9.71 33.89 -13.34
N ALA A 4 10.59 34.68 -12.70
CA ALA A 4 10.26 35.48 -11.51
C ALA A 4 9.25 36.60 -11.86
N ALA A 5 9.45 37.30 -12.99
CA ALA A 5 8.51 38.32 -13.48
C ALA A 5 7.12 37.73 -13.84
N LYS A 6 7.06 36.50 -14.36
CA LYS A 6 5.81 35.81 -14.69
C LYS A 6 5.13 35.23 -13.44
N ALA A 7 5.90 34.82 -12.43
CA ALA A 7 5.39 34.48 -11.10
C ALA A 7 4.81 35.72 -10.40
N LEU A 8 5.53 36.84 -10.40
CA LEU A 8 5.11 38.13 -9.82
C LEU A 8 3.88 38.72 -10.52
N GLY A 9 3.76 38.57 -11.84
CA GLY A 9 2.58 38.97 -12.60
C GLY A 9 1.28 38.27 -12.17
N LEU A 10 1.37 37.11 -11.51
CA LEU A 10 0.23 36.31 -11.06
C LEU A 10 -0.07 36.45 -9.55
N VAL A 11 0.83 37.05 -8.76
CA VAL A 11 0.69 37.29 -7.30
C VAL A 11 0.01 38.64 -7.00
N ARG A 12 -0.14 39.52 -8.02
CA ARG A 12 -0.67 40.89 -7.90
C ARG A 12 -2.08 41.03 -7.30
N GLY A 13 -2.86 39.95 -7.23
CA GLY A 13 -4.25 40.01 -6.75
C GLY A 13 -4.42 40.05 -5.23
N TRP A 14 -3.43 39.63 -4.43
CA TRP A 14 -3.70 39.20 -3.04
C TRP A 14 -2.82 39.86 -1.97
N MET A 15 -1.56 40.20 -2.25
CA MET A 15 -0.72 40.99 -1.32
C MET A 15 0.15 42.01 -2.06
N PRO A 16 -0.43 43.16 -2.47
CA PRO A 16 0.23 44.16 -3.31
C PRO A 16 1.55 44.69 -2.74
N GLU A 17 1.65 44.80 -1.42
CA GLU A 17 2.80 45.37 -0.71
C GLU A 17 4.00 44.43 -0.65
N LEU A 18 3.75 43.12 -0.45
CA LEU A 18 4.81 42.10 -0.45
C LEU A 18 5.39 41.93 -1.85
N VAL A 19 4.51 41.95 -2.87
CA VAL A 19 4.88 41.93 -4.29
C VAL A 19 5.65 43.19 -4.67
N ALA A 20 5.24 44.36 -4.22
CA ALA A 20 5.94 45.62 -4.50
C ALA A 20 7.35 45.64 -3.89
N ARG A 21 7.54 45.11 -2.67
CA ARG A 21 8.87 45.00 -2.03
C ARG A 21 9.78 44.02 -2.74
N LEU A 22 9.23 42.90 -3.24
CA LEU A 22 9.97 41.89 -3.99
C LEU A 22 10.34 42.38 -5.42
N ASP A 23 9.42 43.10 -6.08
CA ASP A 23 9.63 43.76 -7.37
C ASP A 23 10.70 44.87 -7.28
N ALA A 24 10.71 45.66 -6.19
CA ALA A 24 11.72 46.69 -5.97
C ALA A 24 13.11 46.07 -5.79
N ARG A 25 13.23 45.06 -4.92
CA ARG A 25 14.48 44.33 -4.65
C ARG A 25 15.04 43.60 -5.88
N LEU A 26 14.19 42.99 -6.70
CA LEU A 26 14.63 42.33 -7.94
C LEU A 26 15.13 43.31 -9.01
N ARG A 27 14.64 44.56 -9.02
CA ARG A 27 15.12 45.62 -9.93
C ARG A 27 16.48 46.20 -9.50
N GLU A 28 16.81 46.12 -8.20
CA GLU A 28 18.07 46.63 -7.62
C GLU A 28 19.30 45.77 -7.93
N GLY A 29 19.13 44.60 -8.56
CA GLY A 29 20.22 43.94 -9.30
C GLY A 29 21.01 42.87 -8.54
N ASP A 30 20.74 42.62 -7.26
CA ASP A 30 21.25 41.44 -6.53
C ASP A 30 20.23 40.94 -5.49
N PRO A 31 19.34 40.00 -5.86
CA PRO A 31 18.36 39.50 -4.92
C PRO A 31 19.04 38.46 -4.02
N ASP A 32 19.36 38.88 -2.80
CA ASP A 32 19.71 38.01 -1.68
C ASP A 32 18.87 36.72 -1.74
N GLU A 33 19.55 35.58 -1.93
CA GLU A 33 18.92 34.30 -2.18
C GLU A 33 18.01 33.88 -1.03
N ASP A 34 18.37 34.25 0.20
CA ASP A 34 17.58 33.95 1.40
C ASP A 34 16.26 34.74 1.40
N VAL A 35 16.29 35.99 0.93
CA VAL A 35 15.09 36.82 0.78
C VAL A 35 14.17 36.25 -0.30
N VAL A 36 14.72 35.80 -1.43
CA VAL A 36 13.93 35.14 -2.48
C VAL A 36 13.28 33.87 -1.94
N ARG A 37 14.03 33.03 -1.23
CA ARG A 37 13.51 31.80 -0.62
C ARG A 37 12.42 32.07 0.40
N ALA A 38 12.61 33.06 1.27
CA ALA A 38 11.60 33.45 2.27
C ALA A 38 10.29 33.91 1.60
N LEU A 39 10.39 34.65 0.50
CA LEU A 39 9.21 35.14 -0.22
C LEU A 39 8.52 34.05 -1.04
N GLU A 40 9.27 33.11 -1.61
CA GLU A 40 8.70 31.89 -2.22
C GLU A 40 7.96 31.05 -1.19
N GLY A 41 8.55 30.85 0.00
CA GLY A 41 7.89 30.17 1.12
C GLY A 41 6.59 30.86 1.54
N ALA A 42 6.61 32.18 1.71
CA ALA A 42 5.42 32.97 2.05
C ALA A 42 4.33 32.88 0.97
N TYR A 43 4.71 32.87 -0.31
CA TYR A 43 3.78 32.70 -1.42
C TYR A 43 3.08 31.34 -1.37
N LEU A 44 3.83 30.25 -1.25
CA LEU A 44 3.28 28.90 -1.19
C LEU A 44 2.38 28.72 0.04
N HIS A 45 2.81 29.26 1.18
CA HIS A 45 2.03 29.28 2.41
C HIS A 45 0.69 30.01 2.25
N ALA A 46 0.67 31.14 1.53
CA ALA A 46 -0.55 31.89 1.23
C ALA A 46 -1.47 31.11 0.28
N LEU A 47 -0.94 30.45 -0.75
CA LEU A 47 -1.74 29.60 -1.63
C LEU A 47 -2.49 28.52 -0.84
N CYS A 48 -1.82 27.87 0.12
CA CYS A 48 -2.39 26.83 0.97
C CYS A 48 -3.51 27.30 1.90
N ARG A 49 -3.73 28.62 2.04
CA ARG A 49 -4.76 29.23 2.90
C ARG A 49 -5.86 29.91 2.11
N GLU A 50 -5.67 30.07 0.81
CA GLU A 50 -6.55 30.89 -0.01
C GLU A 50 -7.45 30.04 -0.92
N PRO A 51 -8.77 29.96 -0.65
CA PRO A 51 -9.71 29.19 -1.48
C PRO A 51 -9.68 29.55 -2.96
N GLY A 52 -9.46 30.82 -3.31
CA GLY A 52 -9.38 31.28 -4.69
C GLY A 52 -8.13 30.78 -5.45
N ALA A 53 -7.16 30.18 -4.76
CA ALA A 53 -5.85 29.85 -5.31
C ALA A 53 -5.69 28.37 -5.70
N VAL A 54 -6.74 27.55 -5.58
CA VAL A 54 -6.73 26.10 -5.84
C VAL A 54 -6.24 25.76 -7.26
N ASP A 55 -6.70 26.47 -8.28
CA ASP A 55 -6.25 26.24 -9.67
C ASP A 55 -4.76 26.55 -9.85
N ARG A 56 -4.23 27.49 -9.07
CA ARG A 56 -2.80 27.82 -9.06
C ARG A 56 -1.99 26.72 -8.39
N LEU A 57 -2.46 26.20 -7.25
CA LEU A 57 -1.89 25.03 -6.58
C LEU A 57 -1.86 23.82 -7.51
N LEU A 58 -2.97 23.49 -8.16
CA LEU A 58 -3.04 22.38 -9.11
C LEU A 58 -2.10 22.57 -10.31
N ALA A 59 -1.93 23.80 -10.79
CA ALA A 59 -0.97 24.05 -11.86
C ALA A 59 0.48 23.87 -11.41
N ILE A 60 0.80 24.10 -10.14
CA ILE A 60 2.13 23.80 -9.58
C ILE A 60 2.30 22.29 -9.42
N VAL A 61 1.29 21.60 -8.88
CA VAL A 61 1.33 20.17 -8.53
C VAL A 61 1.26 19.26 -9.76
N LEU A 62 0.28 19.49 -10.65
CA LEU A 62 -0.01 18.63 -11.81
C LEU A 62 0.72 19.09 -13.07
N GLU A 63 0.61 20.39 -13.39
CA GLU A 63 1.22 20.95 -14.61
C GLU A 63 2.69 21.35 -14.41
N ARG A 64 3.23 21.10 -13.21
CA ARG A 64 4.61 21.40 -12.81
C ARG A 64 5.03 22.86 -13.05
N LYS A 65 4.11 23.83 -12.98
CA LYS A 65 4.44 25.26 -13.16
C LYS A 65 5.33 25.76 -12.02
N GLY A 66 6.41 26.45 -12.38
CA GLY A 66 7.40 26.96 -11.43
C GLY A 66 8.55 25.97 -11.20
N PRO A 67 9.57 26.37 -10.41
CA PRO A 67 10.74 25.55 -10.16
C PRO A 67 10.43 24.34 -9.26
N ALA A 68 11.19 23.25 -9.39
CA ALA A 68 11.02 22.02 -8.59
C ALA A 68 11.03 22.28 -7.07
N ARG A 69 11.88 23.22 -6.62
CA ARG A 69 11.93 23.64 -5.21
C ARG A 69 10.59 24.11 -4.63
N TRP A 70 9.66 24.60 -5.45
CA TRP A 70 8.32 24.95 -4.95
C TRP A 70 7.53 23.71 -4.57
N ARG A 71 7.60 22.65 -5.38
CA ARG A 71 6.94 21.37 -5.08
C ARG A 71 7.59 20.72 -3.85
N LYS A 72 8.92 20.75 -3.76
CA LYS A 72 9.64 20.32 -2.57
C LYS A 72 9.19 21.09 -1.32
N ALA A 73 9.11 22.42 -1.38
CA ALA A 73 8.64 23.25 -0.28
C ALA A 73 7.17 22.99 0.10
N LEU A 74 6.31 22.62 -0.86
CA LEU A 74 4.94 22.19 -0.57
C LEU A 74 4.88 20.80 0.11
N ALA A 75 5.77 19.88 -0.25
CA ALA A 75 5.87 18.57 0.40
C ALA A 75 6.39 18.67 1.84
N GLU A 76 7.34 19.58 2.09
CA GLU A 76 7.95 19.81 3.41
C GLU A 76 7.12 20.78 4.29
N GLY A 77 6.17 21.48 3.69
CA GLY A 77 5.34 22.48 4.35
C GLY A 77 4.18 21.90 5.16
N SER A 78 3.46 22.78 5.86
CA SER A 78 2.21 22.40 6.53
C SER A 78 1.10 22.11 5.52
N PRO A 79 0.13 21.24 5.88
CA PRO A 79 -1.06 21.01 5.07
C PRO A 79 -1.81 22.31 4.77
N ALA A 80 -2.58 22.28 3.68
CA ALA A 80 -3.51 23.34 3.33
C ALA A 80 -4.67 23.41 4.32
N ASP A 81 -5.24 24.61 4.48
CA ASP A 81 -6.44 24.81 5.27
C ASP A 81 -7.58 23.94 4.71
N SER A 82 -8.47 23.46 5.59
CA SER A 82 -9.50 22.48 5.22
C SER A 82 -10.39 22.92 4.05
N THR A 83 -10.64 24.23 3.91
CA THR A 83 -11.39 24.79 2.77
C THR A 83 -10.65 24.62 1.45
N VAL A 84 -9.34 24.90 1.44
CA VAL A 84 -8.48 24.74 0.26
C VAL A 84 -8.30 23.26 -0.05
N ALA A 85 -8.07 22.43 0.97
CA ALA A 85 -7.96 20.98 0.83
C ALA A 85 -9.23 20.36 0.22
N ARG A 86 -10.42 20.75 0.69
CA ARG A 86 -11.70 20.28 0.12
C ARG A 86 -11.84 20.67 -1.34
N ALA A 87 -11.58 21.93 -1.67
CA ALA A 87 -11.65 22.41 -3.05
C ALA A 87 -10.61 21.73 -3.96
N LEU A 88 -9.42 21.40 -3.46
CA LEU A 88 -8.43 20.58 -4.17
C LEU A 88 -8.99 19.20 -4.52
N LEU A 89 -9.58 18.49 -3.53
CA LEU A 89 -10.18 17.17 -3.75
C LEU A 89 -11.34 17.21 -4.75
N GLU A 90 -12.20 18.22 -4.68
CA GLU A 90 -13.30 18.42 -5.64
C GLU A 90 -12.78 18.61 -7.07
N ARG A 91 -11.72 19.39 -7.26
CA ARG A 91 -11.11 19.60 -8.59
C ARG A 91 -10.39 18.36 -9.09
N LEU A 92 -9.78 17.56 -8.20
CA LEU A 92 -9.15 16.29 -8.55
C LEU A 92 -10.18 15.23 -8.95
N ALA A 93 -11.37 15.21 -8.33
CA ALA A 93 -12.43 14.26 -8.64
C ALA A 93 -12.92 14.36 -10.10
N ALA A 94 -12.81 15.55 -10.70
CA ALA A 94 -13.15 15.79 -12.10
C ALA A 94 -12.04 15.37 -13.09
N ARG A 95 -10.90 14.85 -12.61
CA ARG A 95 -9.74 14.49 -13.43
C ARG A 95 -9.49 12.97 -13.41
N PRO A 96 -9.03 12.37 -14.52
CA PRO A 96 -8.59 10.98 -14.56
C PRO A 96 -7.49 10.68 -13.53
N LEU A 97 -7.53 9.50 -12.91
CA LEU A 97 -6.52 9.06 -11.92
C LEU A 97 -5.08 9.17 -12.43
N LYS A 98 -4.84 8.79 -13.68
CA LYS A 98 -3.51 8.83 -14.31
C LYS A 98 -2.86 10.22 -14.33
N ASP A 99 -3.65 11.29 -14.23
CA ASP A 99 -3.15 12.67 -14.30
C ASP A 99 -2.52 13.14 -12.98
N TRP A 100 -2.95 12.56 -11.85
CA TRP A 100 -2.54 13.01 -10.51
C TRP A 100 -2.08 11.89 -9.58
N ALA A 101 -2.36 10.63 -9.92
CA ALA A 101 -1.89 9.44 -9.23
C ALA A 101 -1.32 8.44 -10.25
N PRO A 102 -0.28 8.79 -11.04
CA PRO A 102 0.35 7.81 -11.90
C PRO A 102 1.02 6.73 -11.05
N MET A 103 0.72 5.46 -11.33
CA MET A 103 1.42 4.36 -10.67
C MET A 103 2.93 4.45 -10.94
N PRO A 104 3.78 4.18 -9.95
CA PRO A 104 5.21 4.10 -10.17
C PRO A 104 5.53 2.99 -11.18
N PRO A 105 6.58 3.16 -12.01
CA PRO A 105 6.99 2.12 -12.93
C PRO A 105 7.43 0.87 -12.16
N LYS A 106 7.09 -0.31 -12.69
CA LYS A 106 7.58 -1.58 -12.16
C LYS A 106 9.05 -1.74 -12.50
N PHE A 107 9.92 -1.74 -11.51
CA PHE A 107 11.34 -2.02 -11.68
C PHE A 107 11.58 -3.52 -11.57
N GLY A 108 12.22 -4.12 -12.58
CA GLY A 108 12.76 -5.47 -12.48
C GLY A 108 14.03 -5.50 -11.61
N LEU A 109 14.44 -6.70 -11.18
CA LEU A 109 15.64 -6.92 -10.36
C LEU A 109 16.92 -6.32 -10.97
N GLU A 110 16.98 -6.23 -12.30
CA GLU A 110 18.11 -5.71 -13.08
C GLU A 110 18.12 -4.16 -13.20
N ALA A 111 17.10 -3.47 -12.68
CA ALA A 111 16.89 -2.04 -12.90
C ALA A 111 17.23 -1.17 -11.67
N LEU A 112 18.11 -1.64 -10.78
CA LEU A 112 18.48 -0.95 -9.53
C LEU A 112 18.88 0.53 -9.78
N GLN A 113 19.70 0.79 -10.80
CA GLN A 113 20.12 2.16 -11.12
C GLN A 113 18.95 3.06 -11.55
N ARG A 114 18.02 2.55 -12.36
CA ARG A 114 16.82 3.29 -12.78
C ARG A 114 15.87 3.55 -11.60
N MET A 115 15.83 2.63 -10.64
CA MET A 115 15.06 2.77 -9.41
C MET A 115 15.67 3.85 -8.49
N ILE A 116 17.00 3.84 -8.30
CA ILE A 116 17.70 4.89 -7.54
C ILE A 116 17.48 6.26 -8.19
N GLU A 117 17.67 6.37 -9.50
CA GLU A 117 17.43 7.62 -10.24
C GLU A 117 15.99 8.10 -10.11
N PHE A 118 15.02 7.19 -10.10
CA PHE A 118 13.62 7.52 -9.88
C PHE A 118 13.39 8.09 -8.47
N PHE A 119 13.94 7.47 -7.43
CA PHE A 119 13.77 7.94 -6.05
C PHE A 119 14.50 9.27 -5.79
N VAL A 120 15.72 9.44 -6.30
CA VAL A 120 16.44 10.72 -6.20
C VAL A 120 15.65 11.85 -6.88
N ARG A 121 15.11 11.60 -8.08
CA ARG A 121 14.25 12.59 -8.76
C ARG A 121 12.95 12.85 -8.01
N ALA A 122 12.37 11.84 -7.38
CA ALA A 122 11.17 12.00 -6.58
C ALA A 122 11.43 12.77 -5.27
N GLU A 123 12.65 12.71 -4.74
CA GLU A 123 13.04 13.52 -3.57
C GLU A 123 13.25 15.00 -3.94
N GLU A 124 13.88 15.27 -5.08
CA GLU A 124 14.08 16.64 -5.56
C GLU A 124 12.80 17.27 -6.11
N ASP A 125 11.95 16.46 -6.73
CA ASP A 125 10.76 16.90 -7.42
C ASP A 125 9.59 15.90 -7.27
N PRO A 126 8.88 15.96 -6.11
CA PRO A 126 7.92 14.93 -5.71
C PRO A 126 6.80 14.68 -6.70
N PRO A 127 6.35 13.42 -6.86
CA PRO A 127 5.25 13.09 -7.74
C PRO A 127 3.93 13.68 -7.20
N PRO A 128 2.93 13.93 -8.06
CA PRO A 128 1.71 14.62 -7.68
C PRO A 128 0.96 14.02 -6.49
N LEU A 129 0.83 12.69 -6.40
CA LEU A 129 0.13 12.05 -5.28
C LEU A 129 0.86 12.26 -3.95
N VAL A 130 2.19 12.29 -3.94
CA VAL A 130 2.98 12.61 -2.74
C VAL A 130 2.69 14.05 -2.31
N LEU A 131 2.72 15.01 -3.24
CA LEU A 131 2.37 16.40 -2.96
C LEU A 131 0.95 16.54 -2.40
N ILE A 132 -0.03 15.84 -2.99
CA ILE A 132 -1.41 15.81 -2.50
C ILE A 132 -1.46 15.23 -1.08
N GLY A 133 -0.67 14.19 -0.79
CA GLY A 133 -0.51 13.58 0.52
C GLY A 133 -0.03 14.52 1.62
N HIS A 134 0.77 15.54 1.26
CA HIS A 134 1.22 16.59 2.18
C HIS A 134 0.27 17.79 2.26
N LEU A 135 -0.38 18.12 1.14
CA LEU A 135 -1.29 19.27 1.05
C LEU A 135 -2.65 19.00 1.71
N VAL A 136 -3.15 17.78 1.66
CA VAL A 136 -4.48 17.43 2.16
C VAL A 136 -4.34 16.70 3.50
N PRO A 137 -4.99 17.18 4.59
CA PRO A 137 -5.03 16.46 5.85
C PRO A 137 -5.49 15.00 5.69
N ARG A 138 -4.84 14.07 6.40
CA ARG A 138 -5.02 12.62 6.21
C ARG A 138 -6.44 12.13 6.53
N ASP A 139 -7.06 12.72 7.53
CA ASP A 139 -8.46 12.50 7.91
C ASP A 139 -9.45 12.85 6.79
N MET A 140 -9.07 13.76 5.88
CA MET A 140 -9.84 14.05 4.67
C MET A 140 -9.39 13.20 3.46
N LEU A 141 -8.08 13.01 3.29
CA LEU A 141 -7.52 12.37 2.10
C LEU A 141 -7.79 10.87 2.05
N ASP A 142 -7.59 10.15 3.15
CA ASP A 142 -7.67 8.68 3.18
C ASP A 142 -9.07 8.16 2.82
N PRO A 143 -10.15 8.60 3.48
CA PRO A 143 -11.50 8.20 3.06
C PRO A 143 -11.81 8.60 1.61
N TRP A 144 -11.30 9.75 1.15
CA TRP A 144 -11.52 10.21 -0.22
C TRP A 144 -10.81 9.33 -1.26
N LEU A 145 -9.53 8.97 -1.02
CA LEU A 145 -8.76 8.08 -1.88
C LEU A 145 -9.40 6.69 -1.98
N ILE A 146 -9.87 6.15 -0.85
CA ILE A 146 -10.55 4.85 -0.82
C ILE A 146 -11.86 4.91 -1.60
N ARG A 147 -12.71 5.91 -1.37
CA ARG A 147 -13.96 6.08 -2.14
C ARG A 147 -13.67 6.20 -3.63
N ARG A 148 -12.67 7.01 -4.00
CA ARG A 148 -12.26 7.15 -5.39
C ARG A 148 -11.81 5.82 -6.00
N ALA A 149 -11.01 5.04 -5.29
CA ALA A 149 -10.58 3.71 -5.74
C ALA A 149 -11.76 2.73 -5.86
N LEU A 150 -12.77 2.82 -4.99
CA LEU A 150 -13.94 1.94 -5.04
C LEU A 150 -14.89 2.32 -6.18
N GLU A 151 -15.02 3.61 -6.50
CA GLU A 151 -15.96 4.15 -7.48
C GLU A 151 -15.42 4.21 -8.92
N ASP A 152 -14.11 4.39 -9.11
CA ASP A 152 -13.50 4.54 -10.44
C ASP A 152 -13.31 3.17 -11.12
N LEU A 153 -14.33 2.72 -11.85
CA LEU A 153 -14.33 1.44 -12.56
C LEU A 153 -13.49 1.44 -13.85
N GLU A 154 -13.13 2.62 -14.37
CA GLU A 154 -12.29 2.75 -15.58
C GLU A 154 -10.81 2.49 -15.27
N ALA A 155 -10.40 2.68 -14.01
CA ALA A 155 -9.06 2.34 -13.56
C ALA A 155 -8.89 0.83 -13.39
N SER A 156 -7.70 0.34 -13.75
CA SER A 156 -7.37 -1.08 -13.53
C SER A 156 -7.45 -1.43 -12.04
N ARG A 157 -7.80 -2.68 -11.75
CA ARG A 157 -7.90 -3.16 -10.37
C ARG A 157 -6.60 -2.98 -9.60
N GLU A 158 -5.46 -3.21 -10.24
CA GLU A 158 -4.14 -2.95 -9.67
C GLU A 158 -3.94 -1.48 -9.26
N HIS A 159 -4.33 -0.53 -10.11
CA HIS A 159 -4.25 0.90 -9.78
C HIS A 159 -5.15 1.24 -8.60
N ARG A 160 -6.39 0.72 -8.59
CA ARG A 160 -7.34 0.93 -7.49
C ARG A 160 -6.80 0.41 -6.16
N LEU A 161 -6.23 -0.80 -6.15
CA LEU A 161 -5.58 -1.36 -4.95
C LEU A 161 -4.36 -0.54 -4.53
N TRP A 162 -3.51 -0.13 -5.48
CA TRP A 162 -2.35 0.70 -5.20
C TRP A 162 -2.74 2.06 -4.57
N LEU A 163 -3.84 2.66 -5.03
CA LEU A 163 -4.36 3.92 -4.48
C LEU A 163 -4.79 3.75 -3.01
N ILE A 164 -5.47 2.64 -2.69
CA ILE A 164 -5.85 2.31 -1.31
C ILE A 164 -4.60 2.04 -0.47
N GLN A 165 -3.58 1.38 -1.02
CA GLN A 165 -2.33 1.11 -0.30
C GLN A 165 -1.61 2.40 0.13
N GLN A 166 -1.81 3.52 -0.60
CA GLN A 166 -1.24 4.83 -0.21
C GLN A 166 -1.89 5.46 1.02
N THR A 167 -3.02 4.94 1.51
CA THR A 167 -3.70 5.47 2.70
C THR A 167 -2.97 5.07 3.99
N LEU A 168 -3.13 5.85 5.07
CA LEU A 168 -2.60 5.48 6.39
C LEU A 168 -3.68 4.82 7.24
N ASP A 169 -4.91 5.30 7.12
CA ASP A 169 -6.06 4.74 7.82
C ASP A 169 -7.05 4.05 6.86
N LEU A 170 -7.78 3.06 7.38
CA LEU A 170 -8.86 2.37 6.70
C LEU A 170 -10.17 2.52 7.52
N PRO A 171 -10.99 3.53 7.19
CA PRO A 171 -12.24 3.82 7.88
C PRO A 171 -13.20 2.63 7.90
N GLU A 172 -13.87 2.41 9.02
CA GLU A 172 -14.74 1.24 9.23
C GLU A 172 -15.86 1.13 8.20
N ASP A 173 -16.47 2.25 7.80
CA ASP A 173 -17.54 2.31 6.79
C ASP A 173 -17.07 1.87 5.39
N LEU A 174 -15.76 1.92 5.14
CA LEU A 174 -15.16 1.57 3.85
C LEU A 174 -14.50 0.18 3.84
N ARG A 175 -14.24 -0.42 5.00
CA ARG A 175 -13.56 -1.72 5.13
C ARG A 175 -14.18 -2.80 4.26
N GLU A 176 -15.51 -2.89 4.25
CA GLU A 176 -16.21 -3.92 3.47
C GLU A 176 -16.11 -3.69 1.96
N GLY A 177 -16.08 -2.43 1.52
CA GLY A 177 -15.84 -2.08 0.12
C GLY A 177 -14.44 -2.51 -0.33
N VAL A 178 -13.43 -2.19 0.48
CA VAL A 178 -12.04 -2.58 0.20
C VAL A 178 -11.87 -4.10 0.23
N TRP A 179 -12.47 -4.78 1.21
CA TRP A 179 -12.43 -6.23 1.30
C TRP A 179 -12.98 -6.89 0.03
N ARG A 180 -14.15 -6.45 -0.46
CA ARG A 180 -14.73 -6.97 -1.70
C ARG A 180 -13.82 -6.75 -2.91
N LEU A 181 -13.16 -5.60 -3.00
CA LEU A 181 -12.19 -5.32 -4.07
C LEU A 181 -10.97 -6.26 -3.99
N VAL A 182 -10.43 -6.48 -2.80
CA VAL A 182 -9.33 -7.43 -2.55
C VAL A 182 -9.76 -8.84 -2.93
N MET A 183 -10.92 -9.31 -2.48
CA MET A 183 -11.43 -10.65 -2.81
C MET A 183 -11.67 -10.85 -4.31
N GLN A 184 -12.16 -9.83 -5.02
CA GLN A 184 -12.26 -9.86 -6.48
C GLN A 184 -10.87 -9.99 -7.13
N ALA A 185 -9.90 -9.20 -6.67
CA ALA A 185 -8.53 -9.27 -7.18
C ALA A 185 -7.91 -10.66 -6.97
N LEU A 186 -8.09 -11.24 -5.77
CA LEU A 186 -7.56 -12.56 -5.44
C LEU A 186 -8.18 -13.66 -6.30
N ARG A 187 -9.51 -13.62 -6.52
CA ARG A 187 -10.20 -14.61 -7.36
C ARG A 187 -9.78 -14.57 -8.82
N GLU A 188 -9.42 -13.39 -9.31
CA GLU A 188 -8.96 -13.16 -10.68
C GLU A 188 -7.42 -13.18 -10.80
N GLU A 189 -6.70 -13.45 -9.71
CA GLU A 189 -5.23 -13.45 -9.66
C GLU A 189 -4.58 -12.12 -10.11
N GLU A 190 -5.25 -11.00 -9.81
CA GLU A 190 -4.82 -9.65 -10.14
C GLU A 190 -4.33 -8.84 -8.93
N GLY A 191 -3.66 -7.71 -9.19
CA GLY A 191 -3.24 -6.76 -8.15
C GLY A 191 -1.85 -7.00 -7.54
N GLY A 192 -1.27 -8.18 -7.75
CA GLY A 192 0.10 -8.51 -7.35
C GLY A 192 0.33 -8.32 -5.84
N GLU A 193 1.49 -7.79 -5.48
CA GLU A 193 1.88 -7.52 -4.08
C GLU A 193 0.90 -6.60 -3.33
N MET A 194 0.11 -5.78 -4.04
CA MET A 194 -0.87 -4.91 -3.38
C MET A 194 -1.97 -5.72 -2.67
N THR A 195 -2.32 -6.90 -3.18
CA THR A 195 -3.30 -7.77 -2.52
C THR A 195 -2.80 -8.28 -1.17
N LEU A 196 -1.52 -8.70 -1.09
CA LEU A 196 -0.87 -9.08 0.17
C LEU A 196 -0.73 -7.89 1.13
N ALA A 197 -0.25 -6.75 0.63
CA ALA A 197 -0.08 -5.54 1.45
C ALA A 197 -1.40 -5.08 2.07
N LEU A 198 -2.50 -5.16 1.32
CA LEU A 198 -3.82 -4.80 1.81
C LEU A 198 -4.40 -5.86 2.74
N LEU A 199 -4.21 -7.16 2.45
CA LEU A 199 -4.63 -8.24 3.36
C LEU A 199 -3.99 -8.07 4.76
N GLY A 200 -2.73 -7.61 4.80
CA GLY A 200 -2.03 -7.26 6.04
C GLY A 200 -2.74 -6.23 6.93
N ARG A 201 -3.63 -5.39 6.39
CA ARG A 201 -4.41 -4.43 7.19
C ARG A 201 -5.49 -5.07 8.06
N TRP A 202 -5.85 -6.32 7.79
CA TRP A 202 -6.72 -7.13 8.64
C TRP A 202 -5.94 -8.15 9.47
N GLU A 203 -4.61 -8.13 9.41
CA GLU A 203 -3.74 -9.11 10.08
C GLU A 203 -4.22 -10.55 9.80
N PHE A 204 -4.02 -11.47 10.74
CA PHE A 204 -4.49 -12.85 10.59
C PHE A 204 -6.02 -12.96 10.53
N ALA A 205 -6.77 -12.00 11.06
CA ALA A 205 -8.23 -11.98 10.92
C ALA A 205 -8.68 -11.87 9.45
N GLY A 206 -7.87 -11.23 8.60
CA GLY A 206 -8.07 -11.22 7.15
C GLY A 206 -7.93 -12.62 6.55
N VAL A 207 -6.89 -13.37 6.94
CA VAL A 207 -6.70 -14.76 6.50
C VAL A 207 -7.87 -15.64 6.95
N ARG A 208 -8.31 -15.50 8.20
CA ARG A 208 -9.49 -16.21 8.74
C ARG A 208 -10.72 -15.97 7.88
N ARG A 209 -11.02 -14.70 7.60
CA ARG A 209 -12.16 -14.31 6.77
C ARG A 209 -12.06 -14.86 5.35
N LEU A 210 -10.87 -14.80 4.74
CA LEU A 210 -10.61 -15.37 3.41
C LEU A 210 -10.90 -16.88 3.37
N VAL A 211 -10.42 -17.62 4.38
CA VAL A 211 -10.64 -19.07 4.49
C VAL A 211 -12.13 -19.39 4.63
N GLU A 212 -12.86 -18.66 5.48
CA GLU A 212 -14.31 -18.88 5.64
C GLU A 212 -15.10 -18.54 4.37
N GLU A 213 -14.77 -17.43 3.68
CA GLU A 213 -15.47 -17.03 2.45
C GLU A 213 -15.21 -17.96 1.26
N LEU A 214 -14.10 -18.70 1.26
CA LEU A 214 -13.74 -19.65 0.21
C LEU A 214 -13.91 -21.10 0.65
N TRP A 215 -14.44 -21.35 1.85
CA TRP A 215 -14.52 -22.70 2.41
C TRP A 215 -15.32 -23.67 1.51
N ASP A 216 -16.42 -23.19 0.94
CA ASP A 216 -17.31 -23.99 0.09
C ASP A 216 -16.83 -24.09 -1.37
N ASP A 217 -15.74 -23.41 -1.74
CA ASP A 217 -15.10 -23.47 -3.06
C ASP A 217 -13.60 -23.84 -2.93
N PRO A 218 -13.28 -25.13 -2.81
CA PRO A 218 -11.89 -25.60 -2.63
C PRO A 218 -10.97 -25.22 -3.78
N GLU A 219 -11.51 -25.13 -4.99
CA GLU A 219 -10.74 -24.78 -6.17
C GLU A 219 -10.35 -23.30 -6.14
N ALA A 220 -11.28 -22.41 -5.75
CA ALA A 220 -10.96 -21.01 -5.52
C ALA A 220 -9.98 -20.84 -4.35
N LEU A 221 -10.18 -21.56 -3.24
CA LEU A 221 -9.26 -21.52 -2.10
C LEU A 221 -7.84 -21.91 -2.52
N ARG A 222 -7.69 -22.98 -3.32
CA ARG A 222 -6.38 -23.40 -3.84
C ARG A 222 -5.75 -22.36 -4.77
N ARG A 223 -6.52 -21.82 -5.72
CA ARG A 223 -6.01 -20.79 -6.64
C ARG A 223 -5.52 -19.55 -5.88
N VAL A 224 -6.32 -19.07 -4.93
CA VAL A 224 -6.00 -17.90 -4.11
C VAL A 224 -4.78 -18.15 -3.22
N ALA A 225 -4.70 -19.29 -2.53
CA ALA A 225 -3.53 -19.63 -1.72
C ALA A 225 -2.25 -19.68 -2.57
N GLY A 226 -2.30 -20.41 -3.70
CA GLY A 226 -1.16 -20.50 -4.62
C GLY A 226 -0.79 -19.14 -5.23
N TYR A 227 -1.75 -18.26 -5.49
CA TYR A 227 -1.48 -16.90 -5.95
C TYR A 227 -0.74 -16.07 -4.90
N LEU A 228 -1.20 -16.10 -3.65
CA LEU A 228 -0.60 -15.38 -2.53
C LEU A 228 0.83 -15.87 -2.26
N GLN A 229 1.05 -17.19 -2.26
CA GLN A 229 2.39 -17.77 -2.15
C GLN A 229 3.33 -17.31 -3.27
N ARG A 230 2.87 -17.30 -4.53
CA ARG A 230 3.67 -16.79 -5.66
C ARG A 230 4.06 -15.33 -5.47
N GLN A 231 3.21 -14.50 -4.86
CA GLN A 231 3.56 -13.10 -4.58
C GLN A 231 4.58 -13.00 -3.43
N GLU A 232 4.43 -13.80 -2.37
CA GLU A 232 5.37 -13.82 -1.27
C GLU A 232 6.76 -14.33 -1.70
N GLU A 233 6.82 -15.39 -2.50
CA GLU A 233 8.07 -15.92 -3.07
C GLU A 233 8.78 -14.87 -3.92
N ARG A 234 8.03 -14.11 -4.75
CA ARG A 234 8.58 -12.97 -5.49
C ARG A 234 9.16 -11.91 -4.57
N GLY A 235 8.49 -11.60 -3.46
CA GLY A 235 8.98 -10.70 -2.42
C GLY A 235 10.28 -11.19 -1.78
N ARG A 236 10.37 -12.49 -1.46
CA ARG A 236 11.59 -13.12 -0.92
C ARG A 236 12.74 -13.09 -1.91
N LEU A 237 12.49 -13.39 -3.18
CA LEU A 237 13.49 -13.31 -4.25
C LEU A 237 14.03 -11.90 -4.45
N ARG A 238 13.18 -10.87 -4.32
CA ARG A 238 13.61 -9.47 -4.34
C ARG A 238 14.49 -9.13 -3.14
N ALA A 239 14.11 -9.56 -1.95
CA ALA A 239 14.93 -9.38 -0.74
C ALA A 239 16.30 -10.02 -0.87
N ALA A 240 16.36 -11.26 -1.38
CA ALA A 240 17.61 -11.98 -1.61
C ALA A 240 18.53 -11.29 -2.63
N ALA A 241 17.96 -10.55 -3.58
CA ALA A 241 18.69 -9.75 -4.56
C ALA A 241 19.09 -8.35 -4.03
N GLY A 242 18.94 -8.07 -2.73
CA GLY A 242 19.33 -6.81 -2.10
C GLY A 242 18.32 -5.68 -2.22
N HIS A 243 17.09 -5.97 -2.64
CA HIS A 243 15.99 -4.99 -2.67
C HIS A 243 15.16 -5.05 -1.39
N GLY A 244 14.27 -4.07 -1.18
CA GLY A 244 13.28 -4.16 -0.10
C GLY A 244 12.43 -5.42 -0.24
N GLY A 245 12.21 -6.13 0.86
CA GLY A 245 11.32 -7.29 0.87
C GLY A 245 9.89 -6.93 0.49
N GLY A 246 9.18 -7.89 -0.11
CA GLY A 246 7.75 -7.75 -0.39
C GLY A 246 6.89 -7.96 0.85
N PRO A 247 5.61 -7.57 0.81
CA PRO A 247 4.65 -7.94 1.84
C PRO A 247 4.54 -9.47 1.94
N SER A 248 4.39 -9.98 3.16
CA SER A 248 4.16 -11.40 3.46
C SER A 248 2.72 -11.65 3.89
N LEU A 249 2.32 -12.92 3.95
CA LEU A 249 1.08 -13.29 4.62
C LEU A 249 1.17 -12.92 6.11
N PRO A 250 0.07 -12.44 6.72
CA PRO A 250 0.02 -12.21 8.15
C PRO A 250 0.27 -13.50 8.92
N GLU A 251 1.15 -13.46 9.91
CA GLU A 251 1.45 -14.62 10.75
C GLU A 251 0.36 -14.81 11.82
N PRO A 252 -0.01 -16.06 12.15
CA PRO A 252 -0.92 -16.35 13.25
C PRO A 252 -0.29 -16.08 14.61
N SER A 253 -1.11 -15.62 15.56
CA SER A 253 -0.72 -15.46 16.96
C SER A 253 -1.23 -16.61 17.83
N ALA A 254 -0.88 -16.61 19.12
CA ALA A 254 -1.43 -17.55 20.09
C ALA A 254 -2.96 -17.44 20.25
N GLU A 255 -3.54 -16.25 20.01
CA GLU A 255 -4.98 -16.01 20.11
C GLU A 255 -5.77 -16.68 18.97
N ASP A 256 -5.11 -16.97 17.86
CA ASP A 256 -5.72 -17.60 16.69
C ASP A 256 -5.80 -19.12 16.79
N LEU A 257 -5.05 -19.73 17.71
CA LEU A 257 -4.95 -21.18 17.88
C LEU A 257 -6.30 -21.90 18.03
N PRO A 258 -7.29 -21.41 18.80
CA PRO A 258 -8.59 -22.07 18.90
C PRO A 258 -9.33 -22.13 17.56
N TRP A 259 -9.24 -21.07 16.75
CA TRP A 259 -9.85 -21.05 15.42
C TRP A 259 -9.07 -21.95 14.45
N ILE A 260 -7.73 -21.94 14.49
CA ILE A 260 -6.89 -22.82 13.66
C ILE A 260 -7.18 -24.30 13.97
N GLU A 261 -7.29 -24.66 15.25
CA GLU A 261 -7.65 -26.00 15.69
C GLU A 261 -9.03 -26.41 15.14
N ALA A 262 -10.04 -25.55 15.32
CA ALA A 262 -11.39 -25.80 14.82
C ALA A 262 -11.43 -25.95 13.29
N THR A 263 -10.67 -25.11 12.57
CA THR A 263 -10.58 -25.14 11.10
C THR A 263 -9.93 -26.43 10.61
N LEU A 264 -8.81 -26.85 11.21
CA LEU A 264 -8.16 -28.12 10.88
C LEU A 264 -9.05 -29.32 11.23
N ALA A 265 -9.81 -29.25 12.33
CA ALA A 265 -10.70 -30.34 12.74
C ALA A 265 -11.83 -30.61 11.71
N ARG A 266 -12.22 -29.62 10.90
CA ARG A 266 -13.21 -29.78 9.80
C ARG A 266 -12.68 -30.63 8.64
N ILE A 267 -11.36 -30.74 8.48
CA ILE A 267 -10.73 -31.54 7.43
C ILE A 267 -10.83 -33.00 7.83
N GLU A 268 -11.35 -33.85 6.94
CA GLU A 268 -11.34 -35.29 7.20
C GLU A 268 -9.94 -35.87 6.93
N PRO A 269 -9.44 -36.80 7.76
CA PRO A 269 -8.20 -37.50 7.47
C PRO A 269 -8.36 -38.36 6.22
N GLY A 270 -7.55 -38.08 5.19
CA GLY A 270 -7.60 -38.81 3.93
C GLY A 270 -6.85 -38.10 2.81
N SER A 271 -6.67 -38.82 1.69
CA SER A 271 -5.71 -38.50 0.64
C SER A 271 -6.12 -37.44 -0.38
N ARG A 272 -7.37 -36.97 -0.30
CA ARG A 272 -7.98 -36.17 -1.36
C ARG A 272 -8.79 -34.99 -0.86
N GLU A 273 -8.61 -34.55 0.39
CA GLU A 273 -9.29 -33.33 0.83
C GLU A 273 -8.65 -32.12 0.13
N PRO A 274 -9.34 -31.48 -0.85
CA PRO A 274 -8.76 -30.44 -1.69
C PRO A 274 -8.33 -29.18 -0.93
N ARG A 275 -8.83 -29.00 0.31
CA ARG A 275 -8.53 -27.85 1.16
C ARG A 275 -7.26 -27.99 2.00
N LEU A 276 -6.72 -29.21 2.16
CA LEU A 276 -5.61 -29.43 3.09
C LEU A 276 -4.38 -28.58 2.73
N GLU A 277 -3.93 -28.65 1.48
CA GLU A 277 -2.78 -27.88 0.97
C GLU A 277 -2.95 -26.36 1.16
N PRO A 278 -4.00 -25.72 0.59
CA PRO A 278 -4.13 -24.28 0.76
C PRO A 278 -4.34 -23.84 2.21
N LEU A 279 -4.89 -24.69 3.08
CA LEU A 279 -4.97 -24.38 4.51
C LEU A 279 -3.60 -24.44 5.18
N VAL A 280 -2.78 -25.46 4.91
CA VAL A 280 -1.42 -25.49 5.46
C VAL A 280 -0.64 -24.23 5.06
N ASP A 281 -0.80 -23.81 3.82
CA ASP A 281 -0.15 -22.64 3.25
C ASP A 281 -0.62 -21.31 3.88
N LEU A 282 -1.94 -21.14 4.04
CA LEU A 282 -2.52 -19.89 4.55
C LEU A 282 -2.41 -19.76 6.07
N LEU A 283 -2.46 -20.87 6.81
CA LEU A 283 -2.54 -20.85 8.27
C LEU A 283 -1.21 -20.60 8.97
N GLY A 284 -0.09 -20.45 8.24
CA GLY A 284 1.23 -20.17 8.84
C GLY A 284 1.69 -21.25 9.81
N LEU A 285 1.42 -22.52 9.49
CA LEU A 285 1.68 -23.64 10.42
C LEU A 285 3.18 -23.84 10.70
N TRP A 286 4.04 -23.43 9.78
CA TRP A 286 5.48 -23.49 9.97
C TRP A 286 5.93 -22.46 11.03
N GLU A 287 5.46 -21.22 10.92
CA GLU A 287 5.72 -20.10 11.82
C GLU A 287 5.25 -20.40 13.24
N LEU A 288 4.08 -21.03 13.37
CA LEU A 288 3.58 -21.54 14.67
C LEU A 288 4.58 -22.49 15.35
N GLY A 289 5.27 -23.35 14.59
CA GLY A 289 6.29 -24.25 15.11
C GLY A 289 7.59 -23.56 15.51
N GLN A 290 7.90 -22.40 14.94
CA GLN A 290 9.08 -21.61 15.28
C GLN A 290 8.83 -20.70 16.49
N TYR A 291 7.70 -19.98 16.50
CA TYR A 291 7.47 -18.88 17.44
C TYR A 291 6.48 -19.21 18.56
N HIS A 292 5.50 -20.08 18.29
CA HIS A 292 4.40 -20.38 19.23
C HIS A 292 4.36 -21.83 19.70
N LYS A 293 5.44 -22.58 19.48
CA LYS A 293 5.53 -24.03 19.71
C LYS A 293 4.87 -24.50 20.99
N ARG A 294 5.26 -23.94 22.15
CA ARG A 294 4.75 -24.39 23.47
C ARG A 294 3.23 -24.28 23.58
N ALA A 295 2.64 -23.21 23.05
CA ALA A 295 1.20 -23.00 23.05
C ALA A 295 0.51 -23.98 22.09
N VAL A 296 1.06 -24.18 20.90
CA VAL A 296 0.52 -25.13 19.91
C VAL A 296 0.48 -26.56 20.47
N PHE A 297 1.49 -26.99 21.24
CA PHE A 297 1.49 -28.31 21.87
C PHE A 297 0.41 -28.53 22.94
N GLN A 298 -0.24 -27.46 23.41
CA GLN A 298 -1.36 -27.54 24.34
C GLN A 298 -2.72 -27.67 23.62
N THR A 299 -2.72 -27.58 22.28
CA THR A 299 -3.90 -27.68 21.41
C THR A 299 -3.99 -29.07 20.78
N ARG A 300 -5.07 -29.34 20.04
CA ARG A 300 -5.19 -30.55 19.20
C ARG A 300 -4.52 -30.42 17.83
N ILE A 301 -3.96 -29.25 17.49
CA ILE A 301 -3.31 -29.01 16.19
C ILE A 301 -2.26 -30.08 15.85
N PRO A 302 -1.33 -30.48 16.75
CA PRO A 302 -0.37 -31.54 16.44
C PRO A 302 -1.04 -32.87 16.08
N GLU A 303 -2.03 -33.30 16.84
CA GLU A 303 -2.80 -34.53 16.58
C GLU A 303 -3.51 -34.47 15.21
N LEU A 304 -4.15 -33.32 14.93
CA LEU A 304 -4.87 -33.06 13.68
C LEU A 304 -3.96 -33.04 12.45
N LEU A 305 -2.68 -32.71 12.59
CA LEU A 305 -1.70 -32.82 11.51
C LEU A 305 -1.17 -34.25 11.36
N LEU A 306 -0.89 -34.93 12.48
CA LEU A 306 -0.31 -36.28 12.47
C LEU A 306 -1.22 -37.32 11.79
N ARG A 307 -2.55 -37.17 11.88
CA ARG A 307 -3.50 -38.09 11.21
C ARG A 307 -3.38 -38.10 9.68
N HIS A 308 -2.76 -37.09 9.07
CA HIS A 308 -2.55 -37.01 7.62
C HIS A 308 -1.27 -37.72 7.15
N LEU A 309 -0.42 -38.20 8.08
CA LEU A 309 0.85 -38.84 7.73
C LEU A 309 0.70 -40.24 7.11
N ALA A 310 -0.45 -40.89 7.28
CA ALA A 310 -0.70 -42.22 6.74
C ALA A 310 -0.91 -42.23 5.21
N ASP A 311 -1.23 -41.08 4.61
CA ASP A 311 -1.37 -40.94 3.17
C ASP A 311 -0.17 -40.20 2.56
N PRO A 312 0.49 -40.74 1.50
CA PRO A 312 1.66 -40.10 0.91
C PRO A 312 1.42 -38.70 0.33
N ALA A 313 0.23 -38.41 -0.20
CA ALA A 313 -0.07 -37.08 -0.76
C ALA A 313 -0.31 -36.07 0.36
N ALA A 314 -1.18 -36.37 1.32
CA ALA A 314 -1.47 -35.53 2.46
C ALA A 314 -0.24 -35.36 3.38
N CYS A 315 0.58 -36.40 3.54
CA CYS A 315 1.84 -36.33 4.27
C CYS A 315 2.78 -35.28 3.67
N ARG A 316 2.93 -35.22 2.34
CA ARG A 316 3.84 -34.25 1.70
C ARG A 316 3.47 -32.81 2.00
N VAL A 317 2.16 -32.54 2.07
CA VAL A 317 1.60 -31.24 2.42
C VAL A 317 1.92 -30.86 3.87
N VAL A 318 1.63 -31.74 4.84
CA VAL A 318 1.78 -31.40 6.27
C VAL A 318 3.22 -31.59 6.80
N ALA A 319 4.10 -32.26 6.06
CA ALA A 319 5.39 -32.71 6.55
C ALA A 319 6.29 -31.57 7.07
N GLU A 320 6.29 -30.42 6.40
CA GLU A 320 7.09 -29.26 6.81
C GLU A 320 6.55 -28.59 8.08
N ALA A 321 5.23 -28.44 8.19
CA ALA A 321 4.58 -27.97 9.42
C ALA A 321 4.84 -28.91 10.60
N VAL A 322 4.74 -30.23 10.38
CA VAL A 322 5.05 -31.25 11.40
C VAL A 322 6.52 -31.20 11.81
N GLU A 323 7.45 -31.08 10.86
CA GLU A 323 8.87 -30.94 11.18
C GLU A 323 9.15 -29.71 12.05
N SER A 324 8.59 -28.55 11.69
CA SER A 324 8.74 -27.30 12.44
C SER A 324 8.25 -27.45 13.89
N LEU A 325 7.04 -27.99 14.08
CA LEU A 325 6.45 -28.19 15.40
C LEU A 325 7.28 -29.12 16.27
N PHE A 326 7.72 -30.27 15.76
CA PHE A 326 8.37 -31.28 16.61
C PHE A 326 9.87 -31.01 16.82
N SER A 327 10.52 -30.14 16.03
CA SER A 327 11.92 -29.61 16.09
C SER A 327 13.06 -30.60 16.39
N ARG A 328 12.79 -31.91 16.48
CA ARG A 328 13.75 -32.99 16.78
C ARG A 328 13.53 -34.23 15.91
N GLY A 329 12.65 -34.17 14.92
CA GLY A 329 12.36 -35.27 14.00
C GLY A 329 12.95 -35.00 12.63
N ARG A 330 13.46 -36.04 11.96
CA ARG A 330 13.58 -36.01 10.51
C ARG A 330 12.20 -35.72 9.92
N ARG A 331 12.11 -34.88 8.89
CA ARG A 331 10.90 -34.71 8.08
C ARG A 331 10.22 -36.08 7.86
N PRO A 332 8.91 -36.22 8.13
CA PRO A 332 8.20 -37.48 7.94
C PRO A 332 8.45 -38.07 6.54
N ARG A 333 8.65 -39.39 6.46
CA ARG A 333 8.81 -40.09 5.18
C ARG A 333 7.43 -40.37 4.60
N CYS A 334 7.09 -39.66 3.53
CA CYS A 334 5.81 -39.78 2.83
C CYS A 334 5.89 -40.78 1.67
N SER A 335 6.24 -42.04 1.99
CA SER A 335 6.42 -43.14 1.01
C SER A 335 5.18 -43.99 0.86
#